data_AF-A0A0N4UDR7-F1
#
_entry.id   AF-A0A0N4UDR7-F1
#
_cell.length_a   1.000
_cell.length_b   1.000
_cell.length_c   1.000
_cell.angle_alpha   90.00
_cell.angle_beta   90.00
_cell.angle_gamma   90.00
#
_symmetry.space_group_name_H-M   'P 1'
#
loop_
_entity.id
_entity.type
_entity.pdbx_description
1 polymer ?
#
loop_
_entity_poly.entity_id
_entity_poly.type
_entity_poly.pdbx_seq_one_letter_code
_entity_poly.pdbx_strand_id
1 'polypeptide(L)'
;MYSLIFADNGLFYFNSPQLAINVVNVDVIASLKYAKFSLILRCHIEVDTLGFERPDDLNIFSYQNFWQKYLPILTRRKRRWQQVVSPRGDLLTRFIRKGIPATLRPKIWMQNCSRVTIGKSNVDPNVIQAISLDLPRTYPNNRILASEEGQKILAHILYRLAETFPDIGYCQILKF
;
A
#
# COMPACT_ATOMS: atom_id res chain seq x y z
N MET A 1 -24.94 -12.43 15.70
CA MET A 1 -23.60 -12.17 16.24
C MET A 1 -22.80 -11.50 15.13
N TYR A 2 -22.64 -10.17 15.21
CA TYR A 2 -21.94 -9.39 14.19
C TYR A 2 -20.44 -9.56 14.38
N SER A 3 -19.75 -10.17 13.42
CA SER A 3 -18.28 -10.16 13.40
C SER A 3 -17.78 -9.05 12.48
N LEU A 4 -17.07 -8.09 13.05
CA LEU A 4 -16.24 -7.14 12.31
C LEU A 4 -15.07 -7.92 11.72
N ILE A 5 -15.09 -8.15 10.40
CA ILE A 5 -13.95 -8.72 9.69
C ILE A 5 -13.20 -7.56 9.04
N PHE A 6 -11.99 -7.28 9.54
CA PHE A 6 -11.02 -6.41 8.88
C PHE A 6 -10.72 -6.97 7.48
N ALA A 7 -10.83 -6.14 6.45
CA ALA A 7 -10.40 -6.51 5.10
C ALA A 7 -9.29 -5.57 4.64
N ASP A 8 -8.16 -6.18 4.28
CA ASP A 8 -6.80 -5.65 4.17
C ASP A 8 -6.54 -4.64 3.04
N ASN A 9 -7.51 -3.79 2.72
CA ASN A 9 -7.40 -2.72 1.72
C ASN A 9 -8.19 -1.45 2.11
N GLY A 10 -8.55 -1.25 3.38
CA GLY A 10 -9.41 -0.15 3.80
C GLY A 10 -10.85 -0.22 3.25
N LEU A 11 -11.32 -1.42 2.87
CA LEU A 11 -12.66 -1.65 2.31
C LEU A 11 -13.51 -2.48 3.28
N PHE A 12 -14.49 -1.84 3.93
CA PHE A 12 -15.50 -2.55 4.70
C PHE A 12 -16.49 -3.30 3.79
N TYR A 13 -16.71 -4.58 4.07
CA TYR A 13 -17.83 -5.36 3.54
C TYR A 13 -18.71 -5.79 4.72
N PHE A 14 -19.95 -5.32 4.74
CA PHE A 14 -21.00 -5.93 5.56
C PHE A 14 -21.51 -7.17 4.82
N ASN A 15 -21.22 -8.35 5.34
CA ASN A 15 -21.94 -9.56 4.97
C ASN A 15 -23.21 -9.61 5.84
N SER A 16 -24.34 -9.12 5.33
CA SER A 16 -25.66 -9.43 5.89
C SER A 16 -26.30 -10.51 5.03
N PRO A 17 -26.54 -11.73 5.55
CA PRO A 17 -27.25 -12.79 4.84
C PRO A 17 -28.75 -12.52 4.65
N GLN A 18 -29.27 -11.35 5.07
CA GLN A 18 -30.71 -11.13 5.28
C GLN A 18 -31.33 -10.02 4.41
N LEU A 19 -30.57 -9.38 3.51
CA LEU A 19 -31.14 -8.44 2.54
C LEU A 19 -31.29 -9.10 1.17
N ALA A 20 -32.39 -9.84 1.03
CA ALA A 20 -33.00 -10.08 -0.27
C ALA A 20 -33.21 -8.72 -0.97
N ILE A 21 -32.71 -8.59 -2.19
CA ILE A 21 -32.82 -7.38 -3.01
C ILE A 21 -34.29 -7.24 -3.44
N ASN A 22 -35.12 -6.71 -2.53
CA ASN A 22 -36.47 -6.23 -2.83
C ASN A 22 -36.35 -4.74 -3.12
N VAL A 23 -36.55 -4.38 -4.40
CA VAL A 23 -36.78 -3.03 -4.95
C VAL A 23 -36.27 -1.88 -4.06
N VAL A 24 -34.94 -1.76 -3.94
CA VAL A 24 -34.34 -0.63 -3.23
C VAL A 24 -34.36 0.57 -4.16
N ASN A 25 -35.08 1.62 -3.77
CA ASN A 25 -35.17 2.90 -4.47
C ASN A 25 -33.76 3.38 -4.89
N VAL A 26 -33.62 3.83 -6.15
CA VAL A 26 -32.37 4.31 -6.74
C VAL A 26 -31.70 5.38 -5.87
N ASP A 27 -32.49 6.22 -5.19
CA ASP A 27 -32.00 7.25 -4.28
C ASP A 27 -31.29 6.67 -3.05
N VAL A 28 -31.77 5.52 -2.54
CA VAL A 28 -31.14 4.80 -1.42
C VAL A 28 -29.84 4.14 -1.87
N ILE A 29 -29.79 3.60 -3.09
CA ILE A 29 -28.55 3.06 -3.65
C ILE A 29 -27.52 4.17 -3.89
N ALA A 30 -27.96 5.34 -4.36
CA ALA A 30 -27.10 6.50 -4.57
C ALA A 30 -26.55 7.04 -3.24
N SER A 31 -27.40 7.18 -2.21
CA SER A 31 -26.99 7.64 -0.88
C SER A 31 -26.04 6.64 -0.19
N LEU A 32 -26.28 5.33 -0.31
CA LEU A 32 -25.37 4.30 0.22
C LEU A 32 -24.02 4.29 -0.52
N LYS A 33 -24.04 4.44 -1.86
CA LYS A 33 -22.80 4.59 -2.64
C LYS A 33 -22.03 5.84 -2.22
N TYR A 34 -22.72 6.96 -2.01
CA TYR A 34 -22.14 8.21 -1.57
C TYR A 34 -21.59 8.11 -0.14
N ALA A 35 -22.32 7.50 0.79
CA ALA A 35 -21.87 7.26 2.16
C ALA A 35 -20.66 6.32 2.22
N LYS A 36 -20.63 5.26 1.39
CA LYS A 36 -19.46 4.39 1.27
C LYS A 36 -18.26 5.12 0.67
N PHE A 37 -18.50 5.95 -0.35
CA PHE A 37 -17.48 6.79 -0.95
C PHE A 37 -16.91 7.79 0.05
N SER A 38 -17.78 8.50 0.78
CA SER A 38 -17.38 9.50 1.77
C SER A 38 -16.59 8.88 2.93
N LEU A 39 -16.96 7.67 3.38
CA LEU A 39 -16.20 6.94 4.39
C LEU A 39 -14.81 6.53 3.90
N ILE A 40 -14.70 5.95 2.70
CA ILE A 40 -13.40 5.58 2.09
C ILE A 40 -12.53 6.83 1.94
N LEU A 41 -13.12 7.92 1.45
CA LEU A 41 -12.41 9.17 1.32
C LEU A 41 -11.94 9.72 2.65
N ARG A 42 -12.81 9.68 3.67
CA ARG A 42 -12.50 10.16 5.01
C ARG A 42 -11.30 9.43 5.60
N CYS A 43 -11.23 8.11 5.41
CA CYS A 43 -10.05 7.33 5.82
C CYS A 43 -8.79 7.81 5.07
N HIS A 44 -8.87 8.08 3.77
CA HIS A 44 -7.76 8.58 2.96
C HIS A 44 -7.40 10.06 3.19
N ILE A 45 -8.28 10.84 3.80
CA ILE A 45 -8.06 12.26 4.08
C ILE A 45 -7.15 12.45 5.28
N GLU A 46 -7.05 11.51 6.21
CA GLU A 46 -6.09 11.64 7.33
C GLU A 46 -4.80 10.88 7.03
N VAL A 47 -4.93 9.63 6.58
CA VAL A 47 -3.80 8.74 6.30
C VAL A 47 -4.10 7.93 5.04
N ASP A 48 -3.16 7.90 4.10
CA ASP A 48 -3.36 7.15 2.86
C ASP A 48 -3.27 5.62 3.06
N THR A 49 -3.47 4.85 1.99
CA THR A 49 -3.38 3.37 2.03
C THR A 49 -2.00 2.83 2.41
N LEU A 50 -0.96 3.66 2.38
CA LEU A 50 0.43 3.31 2.64
C LEU A 50 0.91 3.80 4.02
N GLY A 51 0.03 4.45 4.80
CA GLY A 51 0.35 4.95 6.13
C GLY A 51 0.85 6.39 6.18
N PHE A 52 0.88 7.11 5.05
CA PHE A 52 1.32 8.51 5.01
C PHE A 52 0.21 9.45 5.44
N GLU A 53 0.54 10.35 6.36
CA GLU A 53 -0.33 11.42 6.79
C GLU A 53 -0.58 12.41 5.67
N ARG A 54 -1.78 12.99 5.69
CA ARG A 54 -2.21 13.99 4.72
C ARG A 54 -1.31 15.23 4.79
N PRO A 55 -0.82 15.73 3.65
CA PRO A 55 -0.18 17.05 3.57
C PRO A 55 -1.14 18.18 4.02
N ASP A 56 -0.60 19.19 4.72
CA ASP A 56 -1.38 20.34 5.21
C ASP A 56 -1.94 21.19 4.07
N ASP A 57 -1.23 21.26 2.95
CA ASP A 57 -1.58 22.02 1.74
C ASP A 57 -2.50 21.25 0.77
N LEU A 58 -3.02 20.08 1.18
CA LEU A 58 -3.87 19.28 0.31
C LEU A 58 -5.16 20.02 -0.07
N ASN A 59 -5.33 20.30 -1.36
CA ASN A 59 -6.62 20.74 -1.90
C ASN A 59 -7.63 19.60 -1.82
N ILE A 60 -8.43 19.61 -0.75
CA ILE A 60 -9.42 18.56 -0.45
C ILE A 60 -10.34 18.35 -1.65
N PHE A 61 -10.95 19.40 -2.20
CA PHE A 61 -11.91 19.27 -3.31
C PHE A 61 -11.31 18.55 -4.53
N SER A 62 -10.09 18.93 -4.91
CA SER A 62 -9.37 18.29 -6.03
C SER A 62 -9.06 16.84 -5.73
N TYR A 63 -8.64 16.53 -4.50
CA TYR A 63 -8.41 15.17 -4.03
C TYR A 63 -9.69 14.32 -4.07
N GLN A 64 -10.82 14.88 -3.61
CA GLN A 64 -12.10 14.18 -3.63
C GLN A 64 -12.58 13.90 -5.06
N ASN A 65 -12.50 14.89 -5.94
CA ASN A 65 -12.88 14.76 -7.34
C ASN A 65 -12.00 13.73 -8.07
N PHE A 66 -10.69 13.69 -7.77
CA PHE A 66 -9.78 12.67 -8.29
C PHE A 66 -10.22 11.26 -7.89
N TRP A 67 -10.42 11.02 -6.59
CA TRP A 67 -10.81 9.70 -6.10
C TRP A 67 -12.21 9.29 -6.56
N GLN A 68 -13.14 10.23 -6.73
CA GLN A 68 -14.48 9.97 -7.28
C GLN A 68 -14.41 9.35 -8.67
N LYS A 69 -13.51 9.87 -9.51
CA LYS A 69 -13.25 9.34 -10.86
C LYS A 69 -12.41 8.07 -10.84
N TYR A 70 -11.47 7.96 -9.89
CA TYR A 70 -10.48 6.88 -9.88
C TYR A 70 -10.96 5.58 -9.21
N LEU A 71 -11.79 5.64 -8.16
CA LEU A 71 -12.28 4.44 -7.45
C LEU A 71 -13.04 3.45 -8.36
N PRO A 72 -13.92 3.87 -9.29
CA PRO A 72 -14.55 2.95 -10.25
C PRO A 72 -13.52 2.22 -11.12
N ILE A 73 -12.43 2.92 -11.52
CA ILE A 73 -11.35 2.37 -12.31
C ILE A 73 -10.58 1.31 -11.50
N LEU A 74 -10.21 1.62 -10.25
CA LEU A 74 -9.54 0.68 -9.36
C LEU A 74 -10.39 -0.57 -9.09
N THR A 75 -11.69 -0.39 -8.86
CA THR A 75 -12.64 -1.49 -8.63
C THR A 75 -12.69 -2.42 -9.84
N ARG A 76 -12.82 -1.85 -11.05
CA ARG A 76 -12.81 -2.62 -12.30
C ARG A 76 -11.48 -3.35 -12.51
N ARG A 77 -10.34 -2.69 -12.24
CA ARG A 77 -9.01 -3.30 -12.36
C ARG A 77 -8.84 -4.45 -11.36
N LYS A 78 -9.23 -4.27 -10.10
CA LYS A 78 -9.19 -5.31 -9.06
C LYS A 78 -9.97 -6.55 -9.49
N ARG A 79 -11.20 -6.38 -10.01
CA ARG A 79 -12.00 -7.49 -10.56
C ARG A 79 -11.29 -8.22 -11.69
N ARG A 80 -10.67 -7.50 -12.63
CA ARG A 80 -9.89 -8.13 -13.71
C ARG A 80 -8.68 -8.90 -13.20
N TRP A 81 -7.96 -8.37 -12.22
CA TRP A 81 -6.87 -9.09 -11.56
C TRP A 81 -7.34 -10.37 -10.86
N GLN A 82 -8.52 -10.36 -10.24
CA GLN A 82 -9.11 -11.54 -9.60
C GLN A 82 -9.57 -12.62 -10.60
N GLN A 83 -9.94 -12.22 -11.83
CA GLN A 83 -10.35 -13.14 -12.89
C GLN A 83 -9.19 -13.88 -13.56
N VAL A 84 -7.97 -13.33 -13.48
CA VAL A 84 -6.80 -13.92 -14.16
C VAL A 84 -5.95 -14.68 -13.14
N VAL A 85 -5.98 -16.01 -13.22
CA VAL A 85 -5.12 -16.87 -12.40
C VAL A 85 -3.69 -16.83 -12.94
N SER A 86 -2.76 -16.28 -12.15
CA SER A 86 -1.31 -16.30 -12.43
C SER A 86 -0.92 -15.79 -13.83
N PRO A 87 -1.18 -14.50 -14.16
CA PRO A 87 -0.81 -13.93 -15.45
C PRO A 87 0.70 -14.07 -15.72
N ARG A 88 1.06 -14.37 -16.98
CA ARG A 88 2.45 -14.47 -17.47
C ARG A 88 2.62 -13.73 -18.79
N GLY A 89 3.87 -13.49 -19.20
CA GLY A 89 4.21 -12.85 -20.48
C GLY A 89 3.55 -11.47 -20.67
N ASP A 90 3.11 -11.19 -21.90
CA ASP A 90 2.51 -9.91 -22.27
C ASP A 90 1.25 -9.56 -21.48
N LEU A 91 0.47 -10.56 -21.08
CA LEU A 91 -0.71 -10.36 -20.25
C LEU A 91 -0.31 -9.80 -18.87
N LEU A 92 0.72 -10.38 -18.24
CA LEU A 92 1.26 -9.86 -16.98
C LEU A 92 1.78 -8.43 -17.15
N THR A 93 2.58 -8.18 -18.18
CA THR A 93 3.10 -6.84 -18.49
C THR A 93 1.99 -5.82 -18.66
N ARG A 94 0.92 -6.17 -19.39
CA ARG A 94 -0.26 -5.33 -19.56
C ARG A 94 -0.94 -5.03 -18.23
N PHE A 95 -1.06 -6.02 -17.35
CA PHE A 95 -1.69 -5.89 -16.05
C PHE A 95 -0.86 -5.02 -15.10
N ILE A 96 0.46 -5.23 -15.05
CA ILE A 96 1.41 -4.41 -14.27
C ILE A 96 1.32 -2.93 -14.69
N ARG A 97 1.31 -2.63 -16.00
CA ARG A 97 1.17 -1.24 -16.52
C ARG A 97 -0.14 -0.56 -16.11
N LYS A 98 -1.18 -1.31 -15.74
CA LYS A 98 -2.45 -0.75 -15.23
C LYS A 98 -2.47 -0.66 -13.70
N GLY A 99 -1.41 -1.07 -13.02
CA GLY A 99 -1.28 -1.05 -11.57
C GLY A 99 -1.73 -2.38 -10.95
N ILE A 100 -0.89 -2.88 -10.03
CA ILE A 100 -1.14 -4.07 -9.23
C ILE A 100 -1.94 -3.67 -7.98
N PRO A 101 -3.10 -4.31 -7.70
CA PRO A 101 -3.84 -4.11 -6.46
C PRO A 101 -2.95 -4.34 -5.24
N ALA A 102 -3.14 -3.57 -4.17
CA ALA A 102 -2.25 -3.59 -2.99
C ALA A 102 -2.02 -5.02 -2.45
N THR A 103 -3.08 -5.82 -2.27
CA THR A 103 -2.99 -7.23 -1.82
C THR A 103 -2.19 -8.16 -2.74
N LEU A 104 -2.03 -7.81 -4.02
CA LEU A 104 -1.29 -8.64 -4.97
C LEU A 104 0.17 -8.18 -5.13
N ARG A 105 0.55 -7.00 -4.63
CA ARG A 105 1.91 -6.46 -4.78
C ARG A 105 2.98 -7.40 -4.21
N PRO A 106 2.86 -7.93 -2.98
CA PRO A 106 3.90 -8.82 -2.44
C PRO A 106 4.14 -10.04 -3.34
N LYS A 107 3.07 -10.67 -3.83
CA LYS A 107 3.16 -11.84 -4.71
C LYS A 107 3.74 -11.49 -6.09
N ILE A 108 3.23 -10.44 -6.73
CA ILE A 108 3.60 -10.09 -8.12
C ILE A 108 4.99 -9.46 -8.19
N TRP A 109 5.37 -8.62 -7.23
CA TRP A 109 6.72 -8.04 -7.18
C TRP A 109 7.77 -9.12 -6.96
N MET A 110 7.53 -10.05 -6.03
CA MET A 110 8.46 -11.15 -5.76
C MET A 110 8.54 -12.20 -6.88
N GLN A 111 7.58 -12.25 -7.81
CA GLN A 111 7.55 -13.26 -8.86
C GLN A 111 8.78 -13.21 -9.80
N ASN A 112 9.35 -12.02 -10.01
CA ASN A 112 10.49 -11.82 -10.90
C ASN A 112 11.74 -11.27 -10.17
N CYS A 113 11.67 -11.06 -8.86
CA CYS A 113 12.87 -10.70 -8.09
C CYS A 113 13.83 -11.89 -8.07
N SER A 114 15.09 -11.64 -8.40
CA SER A 114 16.15 -12.63 -8.22
C SER A 114 16.25 -12.99 -6.73
N ARG A 115 16.48 -14.27 -6.46
CA ARG A 115 16.86 -14.69 -5.10
C ARG A 115 18.28 -14.18 -4.87
N VAL A 116 18.47 -13.42 -3.80
CA VAL A 116 19.78 -12.93 -3.38
C VAL A 116 20.30 -13.85 -2.29
N THR A 117 21.54 -14.32 -2.44
CA THR A 117 22.25 -15.02 -1.37
C THR A 117 22.64 -14.00 -0.31
N ILE A 118 22.15 -14.17 0.91
CA ILE A 118 22.46 -13.25 2.01
C ILE A 118 23.94 -13.44 2.38
N GLY A 119 24.72 -12.37 2.15
CA GLY A 119 26.11 -12.30 2.59
C GLY A 119 26.22 -12.22 4.11
N LYS A 120 27.36 -12.62 4.65
CA LYS A 120 27.71 -12.44 6.07
C LYS A 120 29.01 -11.64 6.19
N SER A 121 29.14 -10.55 5.43
CA SER A 121 30.27 -9.64 5.59
C SER A 121 29.99 -8.67 6.73
N ASN A 122 31.02 -8.27 7.47
CA ASN A 122 30.88 -7.21 8.45
C ASN A 122 30.57 -5.89 7.75
N VAL A 123 29.57 -5.17 8.25
CA VAL A 123 29.21 -3.84 7.76
C VAL A 123 30.15 -2.81 8.41
N ASP A 124 30.73 -1.92 7.62
CA ASP A 124 31.58 -0.81 8.11
C ASP A 124 30.81 0.01 9.18
N PRO A 125 31.37 0.25 10.37
CA PRO A 125 30.77 1.12 11.38
C PRO A 125 30.31 2.49 10.86
N ASN A 126 31.01 3.07 9.87
CA ASN A 126 30.62 4.33 9.24
C ASN A 126 29.29 4.20 8.48
N VAL A 127 29.04 3.05 7.85
CA VAL A 127 27.77 2.75 7.18
C VAL A 127 26.64 2.61 8.20
N ILE A 128 26.90 1.93 9.32
CA ILE A 128 25.91 1.79 10.41
C ILE A 128 25.55 3.17 10.96
N GLN A 129 26.55 4.03 11.17
CA GLN A 129 26.35 5.41 11.63
C GLN A 129 25.54 6.23 10.61
N ALA A 130 25.85 6.12 9.31
CA ALA A 130 25.12 6.79 8.25
C ALA A 130 23.64 6.39 8.21
N ILE A 131 23.35 5.09 8.32
CA ILE A 131 21.97 4.57 8.41
C ILE A 131 21.27 5.17 9.65
N SER A 132 21.95 5.17 10.80
CA SER A 132 21.39 5.65 12.08
C SER A 132 21.03 7.13 12.04
N LEU A 133 21.84 7.95 11.37
CA LEU A 133 21.55 9.38 11.15
C LEU A 133 20.38 9.61 10.19
N ASP A 134 20.17 8.69 9.25
CA ASP A 134 19.20 8.82 8.18
C ASP A 134 17.80 8.32 8.56
N LEU A 135 17.72 7.38 9.49
CA LEU A 135 16.49 6.75 9.95
C LEU A 135 15.44 7.75 10.47
N PRO A 136 15.73 8.65 11.44
CA PRO A 136 14.74 9.58 11.99
C PRO A 136 14.19 10.58 10.98
N ARG A 137 14.95 10.87 9.93
CA ARG A 137 14.56 11.81 8.85
C ARG A 137 13.87 11.12 7.67
N THR A 138 13.65 9.80 7.74
CA THR A 138 13.06 9.01 6.64
C THR A 138 11.59 8.71 6.94
N TYR A 139 10.72 9.18 6.05
CA TYR A 139 9.25 9.09 6.18
C TYR A 139 8.68 9.57 7.54
N PRO A 140 9.03 10.79 7.99
CA PRO A 140 8.55 11.30 9.29
C PRO A 140 7.03 11.40 9.38
N ASN A 141 6.34 11.51 8.24
CA ASN A 141 4.89 11.57 8.12
C ASN A 141 4.23 10.22 7.86
N ASN A 142 4.95 9.09 7.98
CA ASN A 142 4.34 7.77 7.85
C ASN A 142 4.10 7.16 9.23
N ARG A 143 2.83 6.96 9.61
CA ARG A 143 2.47 6.48 10.95
C ARG A 143 3.04 5.11 11.31
N ILE A 144 3.32 4.28 10.32
CA ILE A 144 3.86 2.93 10.51
C ILE A 144 5.38 2.98 10.54
N LEU A 145 6.01 3.64 9.57
CA LEU A 145 7.48 3.66 9.45
C LEU A 145 8.15 4.62 10.44
N ALA A 146 7.45 5.63 10.93
CA ALA A 146 7.94 6.53 11.98
C ALA A 146 7.82 5.93 13.40
N SER A 147 7.10 4.82 13.58
CA SER A 147 7.03 4.13 14.87
C SER A 147 8.38 3.50 15.22
N GLU A 148 8.61 3.19 16.51
CA GLU A 148 9.83 2.53 16.96
C GLU A 148 10.04 1.18 16.25
N GLU A 149 8.97 0.40 16.07
CA GLU A 149 8.99 -0.86 15.33
C GLU A 149 9.29 -0.66 13.85
N GLY A 150 8.67 0.35 13.21
CA GLY A 150 8.90 0.69 11.81
C GLY A 150 10.36 1.07 11.55
N GLN A 151 10.92 1.90 12.41
CA GLN A 151 12.33 2.31 12.37
C GLN A 151 13.28 1.12 12.56
N LYS A 152 12.98 0.20 13.48
CA LYS A 152 13.75 -1.05 13.65
C LYS A 152 13.70 -1.94 12.41
N ILE A 153 12.53 -2.08 11.77
CA ILE A 153 12.38 -2.85 10.53
C ILE A 153 13.19 -2.21 9.41
N LEU A 154 13.09 -0.90 9.22
CA LEU A 154 13.84 -0.17 8.19
C LEU A 154 15.35 -0.29 8.43
N ALA A 155 15.80 -0.13 9.68
CA ALA A 155 17.19 -0.31 10.08
C ALA A 155 17.71 -1.70 9.71
N HIS A 156 16.95 -2.76 10.03
CA HIS A 156 17.32 -4.12 9.70
C HIS A 156 17.42 -4.35 8.19
N ILE A 157 16.49 -3.82 7.39
CA ILE A 157 16.52 -3.96 5.94
C ILE A 157 17.77 -3.29 5.36
N LEU A 158 18.05 -2.04 5.75
CA LEU A 158 19.20 -1.28 5.26
C LEU A 158 20.53 -1.93 5.69
N TYR A 159 20.61 -2.40 6.93
CA TYR A 159 21.77 -3.15 7.41
C TYR A 159 21.99 -4.42 6.58
N ARG A 160 20.94 -5.22 6.36
CA ARG A 160 21.04 -6.46 5.57
C ARG A 160 21.41 -6.20 4.11
N LEU A 161 20.97 -5.09 3.53
CA LEU A 161 21.41 -4.68 2.19
C LEU A 161 22.90 -4.36 2.17
N ALA A 162 23.41 -3.57 3.12
CA ALA A 162 24.83 -3.27 3.23
C ALA A 162 25.68 -4.52 3.51
N GLU A 163 25.17 -5.45 4.32
CA GLU A 163 25.79 -6.75 4.62
C GLU A 163 25.83 -7.68 3.41
N THR A 164 24.83 -7.59 2.53
CA THR A 164 24.73 -8.46 1.35
C THR A 164 25.53 -7.90 0.17
N PHE A 165 25.68 -6.58 0.08
CA PHE A 165 26.36 -5.89 -1.01
C PHE A 165 27.42 -4.92 -0.47
N PRO A 166 28.53 -5.44 0.12
CA PRO A 166 29.55 -4.60 0.76
C PRO A 166 30.21 -3.61 -0.21
N ASP A 167 30.33 -3.95 -1.50
CA ASP A 167 30.88 -3.06 -2.53
C ASP A 167 30.03 -1.81 -2.77
N ILE A 168 28.71 -1.91 -2.54
CA ILE A 168 27.77 -0.79 -2.63
C ILE A 168 27.66 -0.09 -1.26
N GLY A 169 27.64 -0.88 -0.19
CA GLY A 169 27.44 -0.43 1.18
C GLY A 169 26.06 0.23 1.35
N TYR A 170 26.05 1.49 1.78
CA TYR A 170 24.85 2.28 1.93
C TYR A 170 25.00 3.63 1.22
N CYS A 171 24.00 3.99 0.42
CA CYS A 171 23.83 5.33 -0.10
C CYS A 171 22.45 5.87 0.29
N GLN A 172 22.36 7.19 0.51
CA GLN A 172 21.17 7.85 1.06
C GLN A 172 19.87 7.54 0.28
N ILE A 173 19.96 7.27 -1.01
CA ILE A 173 18.78 6.97 -1.85
C ILE A 173 18.11 5.63 -1.49
N LEU A 174 18.84 4.67 -0.89
CA LEU A 174 18.31 3.32 -0.58
C LEU A 174 17.22 3.30 0.49
N LYS A 175 17.06 4.39 1.25
CA LYS A 175 16.05 4.49 2.30
C LYS A 175 14.66 4.91 1.79
N PHE A 176 14.55 5.28 0.51
CA PHE A 176 13.32 5.72 -0.16
C PHE A 176 12.70 4.63 -1.03
#